data_AF-A0A5K1DUW9-F1
#
_entry.id   AF-A0A5K1DUW9-F1
#
_cell.length_a   1.000
_cell.length_b   1.000
_cell.length_c   1.000
_cell.angle_alpha   90.00
_cell.angle_beta   90.00
_cell.angle_gamma   90.00
#
_symmetry.space_group_name_H-M   'P 1'
#
loop_
_entity.id
_entity.type
_entity.pdbx_description
1 polymer ?
#
loop_
_entity_poly.entity_id
_entity_poly.type
_entity_poly.pdbx_seq_one_letter_code
_entity_poly.pdbx_strand_id
1 'polypeptide(L)'
;GTLSDPSKPIIFSIAKLDRVKNISGLVEWYGKNTKLRELVNLVVVAGHHDVKKSNDSGEIEEINKIHHLIEKYKLDGQLRWICSQMNRVRNGELYRCIADTKGAFVQ
;
A
#
# COMPACT_ATOMS: atom_id res chain seq x y z
N GLY A 1 5.50 5.60 -6.13
CA GLY A 1 5.00 4.99 -7.37
C GLY A 1 3.85 5.79 -7.95
N THR A 2 3.60 5.68 -9.25
CA THR A 2 2.39 6.15 -9.97
C THR A 2 1.45 4.97 -10.23
N LEU A 3 0.18 5.23 -10.52
CA LEU A 3 -0.74 4.22 -11.04
C LEU A 3 -0.88 4.43 -12.55
N SER A 4 -0.55 3.42 -13.34
CA SER A 4 -0.55 3.49 -14.80
C SER A 4 -1.97 3.52 -15.37
N ASP A 5 -2.89 2.81 -14.72
CA ASP A 5 -4.31 2.81 -15.08
C ASP A 5 -5.16 3.19 -13.87
N PRO A 6 -5.53 4.48 -13.73
CA PRO A 6 -6.35 4.95 -12.62
C PRO A 6 -7.83 4.56 -12.73
N SER A 7 -8.27 3.95 -13.84
CA SER A 7 -9.66 3.52 -14.01
C SER A 7 -9.98 2.21 -13.29
N LYS A 8 -8.96 1.42 -12.95
CA LYS A 8 -9.12 0.17 -12.22
C LYS A 8 -9.60 0.40 -10.79
N PRO A 9 -10.45 -0.48 -10.25
CA PRO A 9 -10.80 -0.47 -8.83
C PRO A 9 -9.55 -0.56 -7.95
N ILE A 10 -9.64 0.00 -6.75
CA ILE A 10 -8.53 0.05 -5.81
C ILE A 10 -8.80 -0.91 -4.64
N ILE A 11 -7.85 -1.82 -4.39
CA ILE A 11 -7.72 -2.45 -3.08
C ILE A 11 -6.93 -1.52 -2.18
N PHE A 12 -7.47 -1.22 -1.02
CA PHE A 12 -6.96 -0.23 -0.10
C PHE A 12 -6.68 -0.83 1.29
N SER A 13 -5.55 -0.46 1.88
CA SER A 13 -5.26 -0.72 3.29
C SER A 13 -4.59 0.48 3.94
N ILE A 14 -4.94 0.75 5.20
CA ILE A 14 -4.34 1.82 6.01
C ILE A 14 -4.04 1.28 7.41
N ALA A 15 -2.77 1.29 7.80
CA ALA A 15 -2.34 0.81 9.10
C ALA A 15 -0.99 1.41 9.49
N LYS A 16 -0.62 1.25 10.77
CA LYS A 16 0.78 1.42 11.16
C LYS A 16 1.64 0.38 10.44
N LEU A 17 2.89 0.74 10.17
CA LEU A 17 3.84 -0.18 9.55
C LEU A 17 4.60 -0.93 10.64
N ASP A 18 4.08 -2.08 11.02
CA ASP A 18 4.71 -3.00 11.96
C ASP A 18 4.49 -4.45 11.50
N ARG A 19 5.26 -5.37 12.10
CA ARG A 19 5.20 -6.81 11.75
C ARG A 19 3.82 -7.43 12.03
N VAL A 20 3.03 -6.90 12.96
CA VAL A 20 1.72 -7.45 13.33
C VAL A 20 0.66 -7.07 12.29
N LYS A 21 0.74 -5.86 11.73
CA LYS A 21 -0.15 -5.39 10.66
C LYS A 21 0.11 -6.04 9.31
N ASN A 22 1.29 -6.61 9.11
CA ASN A 22 1.63 -7.44 7.95
C ASN A 22 1.34 -6.80 6.57
N ILE A 23 1.58 -5.49 6.46
CA ILE A 23 1.40 -4.75 5.19
C ILE A 23 2.35 -5.28 4.11
N SER A 24 3.58 -5.65 4.48
CA SER A 24 4.52 -6.29 3.55
C SER A 24 3.99 -7.62 3.01
N GLY A 25 3.32 -8.43 3.84
CA GLY A 25 2.66 -9.67 3.41
C GLY A 25 1.55 -9.41 2.38
N LEU A 26 0.73 -8.38 2.59
CA LEU A 26 -0.27 -7.97 1.59
C LEU A 26 0.36 -7.59 0.25
N VAL A 27 1.45 -6.81 0.28
CA VAL A 27 2.20 -6.43 -0.93
C VAL A 27 2.77 -7.67 -1.62
N GLU A 28 3.27 -8.65 -0.86
CA GLU A 28 3.77 -9.90 -1.40
C GLU A 28 2.66 -10.74 -2.05
N TRP A 29 1.50 -10.90 -1.40
CA TRP A 29 0.36 -11.64 -1.95
C TRP A 29 -0.16 -11.00 -3.24
N TYR A 30 -0.28 -9.68 -3.26
CA TYR A 30 -0.64 -8.94 -4.45
C TYR A 30 0.39 -9.15 -5.56
N GLY A 31 1.68 -9.03 -5.26
CA GLY A 31 2.75 -9.18 -6.24
C GLY A 31 2.82 -10.57 -6.89
N LYS A 32 2.50 -11.62 -6.13
CA LYS A 32 2.45 -13.02 -6.60
C LYS A 32 1.22 -13.32 -7.46
N ASN A 33 0.11 -12.59 -7.32
CA ASN A 33 -1.14 -12.90 -8.00
C ASN A 33 -1.34 -12.02 -9.24
N THR A 34 -0.95 -12.52 -10.41
CA THR A 34 -1.09 -11.81 -11.70
C THR A 34 -2.54 -11.48 -12.04
N LYS A 35 -3.47 -12.41 -11.79
CA LYS A 35 -4.90 -12.21 -12.06
C LYS A 35 -5.46 -11.04 -11.23
N LEU A 36 -5.06 -10.93 -9.96
CA LEU A 36 -5.47 -9.81 -9.12
C LEU A 36 -4.91 -8.48 -9.65
N ARG A 37 -3.62 -8.46 -9.99
CA ARG A 37 -2.91 -7.29 -10.55
C ARG A 37 -3.49 -6.79 -11.88
N GLU A 38 -4.05 -7.68 -12.68
CA GLU A 38 -4.74 -7.32 -13.92
C GLU A 38 -6.05 -6.58 -13.65
N LEU A 39 -6.78 -6.98 -12.60
CA LEU A 39 -8.12 -6.47 -12.30
C LEU A 39 -8.13 -5.16 -11.49
N VAL A 40 -7.18 -4.99 -10.57
CA VAL A 40 -7.22 -3.90 -9.58
C VAL A 40 -5.84 -3.30 -9.35
N ASN A 41 -5.81 -2.07 -8.82
CA ASN A 41 -4.61 -1.46 -8.25
C ASN A 41 -4.54 -1.72 -6.74
N LEU A 42 -3.33 -1.70 -6.16
CA LEU A 42 -3.13 -1.76 -4.72
C LEU A 42 -2.67 -0.39 -4.19
N VAL A 43 -3.35 0.12 -3.16
CA VAL A 43 -2.96 1.32 -2.44
C VAL A 43 -2.77 0.98 -0.96
N VAL A 44 -1.57 1.27 -0.44
CA VAL A 44 -1.25 1.05 0.98
C VAL A 44 -0.84 2.38 1.61
N VAL A 45 -1.47 2.73 2.73
CA VAL A 45 -1.15 3.91 3.54
C VAL A 45 -0.52 3.43 4.85
N ALA A 46 0.81 3.45 4.92
CA ALA A 46 1.55 2.94 6.06
C ALA A 46 2.94 3.56 6.16
N GLY A 47 3.41 3.74 7.40
CA GLY A 47 4.78 4.17 7.74
C GLY A 47 5.35 5.31 6.90
N HIS A 48 6.64 5.21 6.58
CA HIS A 48 7.41 6.14 5.77
C HIS A 48 8.15 5.42 4.65
N HIS A 49 8.41 6.11 3.53
CA HIS A 49 9.21 5.53 2.45
C HIS A 49 10.70 5.45 2.78
N ASP A 50 11.19 6.30 3.68
CA ASP A 50 12.61 6.39 4.02
C ASP A 50 12.85 5.81 5.41
N VAL A 51 13.74 4.82 5.50
CA VAL A 51 14.17 4.21 6.77
C VAL A 51 14.72 5.24 7.75
N LYS A 52 15.34 6.33 7.26
CA LYS A 52 15.92 7.39 8.11
C LYS A 52 14.87 8.21 8.86
N LYS A 53 13.60 8.10 8.47
CA LYS A 53 12.48 8.77 9.14
C LYS A 53 11.86 7.95 10.26
N SER A 54 12.34 6.72 10.47
CA SER A 54 11.91 5.86 11.57
C SER A 54 13.07 5.60 12.53
N ASN A 55 12.74 5.53 13.82
CA ASN A 55 13.65 5.07 14.87
C ASN A 55 13.23 3.68 15.41
N ASP A 56 12.16 3.09 14.86
CA ASP A 56 11.67 1.76 15.23
C ASP A 56 12.30 0.72 14.30
N SER A 57 13.08 -0.20 14.86
CA SER A 57 13.73 -1.27 14.09
C SER A 57 12.73 -2.17 13.37
N GLY A 58 11.56 -2.41 13.96
CA GLY A 58 10.49 -3.19 13.34
C GLY A 58 9.92 -2.48 12.11
N GLU A 59 9.68 -1.18 12.20
CA GLU A 59 9.23 -0.38 11.05
C GLU A 59 10.31 -0.31 9.96
N ILE A 60 11.58 -0.10 10.32
CA ILE A 60 12.71 -0.05 9.37
C ILE A 60 12.81 -1.35 8.56
N GLU A 61 12.67 -2.50 9.21
CA GLU A 61 12.67 -3.78 8.51
C GLU A 61 11.49 -3.92 7.54
N GLU A 62 10.29 -3.52 7.95
CA GLU A 62 9.10 -3.57 7.10
C GLU A 62 9.22 -2.61 5.89
N ILE A 63 9.81 -1.42 6.08
CA ILE A 63 10.14 -0.48 4.99
C ILE A 63 11.06 -1.17 3.97
N ASN A 64 12.15 -1.78 4.44
CA ASN A 64 13.10 -2.49 3.57
C ASN A 64 12.44 -3.65 2.82
N LYS A 65 11.56 -4.42 3.49
CA LYS A 65 10.80 -5.49 2.86
C LYS A 65 9.89 -4.96 1.75
N ILE A 66 9.13 -3.89 2.00
CA ILE A 66 8.23 -3.32 0.99
C ILE A 66 9.02 -2.86 -0.24
N HIS A 67 10.15 -2.16 -0.06
CA HIS A 67 11.02 -1.77 -1.17
C HIS A 67 11.50 -2.98 -1.96
N HIS A 68 12.01 -4.01 -1.28
CA HIS A 68 12.44 -5.24 -1.93
C HIS A 68 11.31 -5.92 -2.72
N LEU A 69 10.10 -5.97 -2.17
CA LEU A 69 8.93 -6.56 -2.84
C LEU A 69 8.50 -5.76 -4.07
N ILE A 70 8.55 -4.43 -4.01
CA ILE A 70 8.24 -3.55 -5.14
C ILE A 70 9.18 -3.85 -6.31
N GLU A 71 10.48 -3.92 -6.06
CA GLU A 71 11.48 -4.23 -7.07
C GLU A 71 11.34 -5.66 -7.59
N LYS A 72 11.23 -6.63 -6.68
CA LYS A 72 11.13 -8.07 -6.99
C LYS A 72 9.93 -8.39 -7.89
N TYR A 73 8.77 -7.82 -7.59
CA TYR A 73 7.52 -8.09 -8.33
C TYR A 73 7.20 -7.05 -9.42
N LYS A 74 8.08 -6.05 -9.61
CA LYS A 74 7.91 -4.93 -10.55
C LYS A 74 6.54 -4.29 -10.39
N LEU A 75 6.28 -3.77 -9.19
CA LEU A 75 4.96 -3.25 -8.81
C LEU A 75 4.73 -1.79 -9.20
N ASP A 76 5.73 -1.13 -9.79
CA ASP A 76 5.57 0.22 -10.33
C ASP A 76 4.45 0.28 -11.36
N GLY A 77 3.59 1.29 -11.23
CA GLY A 77 2.39 1.44 -12.07
C GLY A 77 1.15 0.73 -11.54
N GLN A 78 1.27 -0.17 -10.56
CA GLN A 78 0.16 -0.96 -10.03
C GLN A 78 0.01 -0.84 -8.50
N LEU A 79 1.10 -0.54 -7.80
CA LEU A 79 1.12 -0.26 -6.37
C LEU A 79 1.37 1.23 -6.11
N ARG A 80 0.55 1.82 -5.25
CA ARG A 80 0.82 3.12 -4.63
C ARG A 80 1.00 2.96 -3.13
N TRP A 81 2.24 3.08 -2.68
CA TRP A 81 2.55 3.28 -1.28
C TRP A 81 2.49 4.78 -0.94
N ILE A 82 1.75 5.12 0.10
CA ILE A 82 1.57 6.47 0.63
C ILE A 82 2.03 6.47 2.10
N CYS A 83 2.89 7.42 2.47
CA CYS A 83 3.25 7.62 3.88
C CYS A 83 2.01 7.88 4.74
N SER A 84 2.04 7.42 5.99
CA SER A 84 0.97 7.61 6.98
C SER A 84 0.48 9.06 7.04
N GLN A 85 -0.84 9.24 7.09
CA GLN A 85 -1.50 10.54 7.13
C GLN A 85 -2.17 10.78 8.49
N MET A 86 -1.84 11.89 9.14
CA MET A 86 -2.39 12.25 10.46
C MET A 86 -3.74 12.97 10.37
N ASN A 87 -4.16 13.43 9.19
CA ASN A 87 -5.40 14.19 9.02
C ASN A 87 -6.61 13.25 8.92
N ARG A 88 -7.37 13.14 10.01
CA ARG A 88 -8.56 12.28 10.11
C ARG A 88 -9.70 12.67 9.16
N VAL A 89 -9.91 13.96 8.92
CA VAL A 89 -10.96 14.44 7.99
C VAL A 89 -10.64 13.99 6.57
N ARG A 90 -9.38 14.14 6.16
CA ARG A 90 -8.93 13.70 4.83
C ARG A 90 -8.94 12.18 4.69
N ASN A 91 -8.67 11.44 5.76
CA ASN A 91 -8.80 9.98 5.74
C ASN A 91 -10.26 9.54 5.53
N GLY A 92 -11.23 10.29 6.05
CA GLY A 92 -12.65 10.04 5.76
C GLY A 92 -12.99 10.19 4.27
N GLU A 93 -12.47 11.23 3.62
CA GLU A 93 -12.61 11.38 2.15
C GLU A 93 -11.88 10.28 1.40
N LEU A 94 -10.71 9.86 1.88
CA LEU A 94 -9.96 8.79 1.23
C LEU A 94 -10.80 7.51 1.13
N TYR A 95 -11.47 7.09 2.20
CA TYR A 95 -12.38 5.94 2.16
C TYR A 95 -13.52 6.11 1.16
N ARG A 96 -14.12 7.31 1.07
CA ARG A 96 -15.17 7.61 0.08
C ARG A 96 -14.65 7.51 -1.35
N CYS A 97 -13.50 8.11 -1.64
CA CYS A 97 -12.89 8.01 -2.96
C CYS A 97 -12.57 6.57 -3.36
N ILE A 98 -12.12 5.72 -2.42
CA ILE A 98 -11.92 4.29 -2.71
C ILE A 98 -13.26 3.61 -3.05
N ALA A 99 -14.33 3.91 -2.32
CA ALA A 99 -15.66 3.38 -2.61
C ALA A 99 -16.18 3.81 -4.00
N ASP A 100 -15.90 5.04 -4.42
CA ASP A 100 -16.26 5.54 -5.75
C ASP A 100 -15.58 4.75 -6.88
N THR A 101 -14.35 4.23 -6.64
CA THR A 101 -13.68 3.32 -7.59
C THR A 101 -14.27 1.91 -7.62
N LYS A 102 -15.32 1.63 -6.84
CA LYS A 102 -15.84 0.27 -6.57
C LYS A 102 -14.75 -0.66 -6.02
N GLY A 103 -13.84 -0.08 -5.24
CA GLY A 103 -12.72 -0.76 -4.62
C GLY A 103 -13.11 -1.61 -3.42
N ALA A 104 -12.11 -2.12 -2.72
CA ALA A 104 -12.28 -2.91 -1.51
C ALA A 104 -11.27 -2.50 -0.42
N PHE A 105 -11.66 -2.66 0.83
CA PHE A 105 -10.76 -2.50 1.97
C PHE A 105 -10.26 -3.87 2.45
N VAL A 106 -8.97 -3.95 2.78
CA VAL A 106 -8.33 -5.16 3.31
C VAL A 106 -7.51 -4.83 4.55
N GLN A 107 -7.57 -5.69 5.57
CA GLN A 107 -6.95 -5.52 6.89
C GLN A 107 -6.36 -6.82 7.41
#